data_AF-A0ABD0YK18-F1
#
_entry.id   AF-A0ABD0YK18-F1
#
_cell.length_a   1.000
_cell.length_b   1.000
_cell.length_c   1.000
_cell.angle_alpha   90.00
_cell.angle_beta   90.00
_cell.angle_gamma   90.00
#
_symmetry.space_group_name_H-M   'P 1'
#
loop_
_entity.id
_entity.type
_entity.pdbx_description
1 polymer ?
#
loop_
_entity_poly.entity_id
_entity_poly.type
_entity_poly.pdbx_seq_one_letter_code
_entity_poly.pdbx_strand_id
1 'polypeptide(L)'
;IAHFIRICKKLYDFNNFHSLFAVVSALRSASVYRLSKTWATLTKRDRQTFDKLAEVFSDQNNWQNLREHVESLKLPCIPYLDLVYIDMAHPLRSSSGVGEDPQRTHKMNNILRIVANLQESKYPGLPLLPHIQRYLRSVRYIDELQKFVEDDQYKLSLRLEPPSPVSSWCSSKESVTGDSSLMSLSLSPAKLRGSSAPSSVPSTGGSSTGKFVPGHRKSSSLGSK
;
A
#
# COMPACT_ATOMS: atom_id res chain seq x y z
N ILE A 1 -10.71 -7.11 -13.21
CA ILE A 1 -9.39 -6.44 -13.02
C ILE A 1 -8.70 -6.07 -14.34
N ALA A 2 -8.35 -7.02 -15.24
CA ALA A 2 -7.56 -6.74 -16.47
C ALA A 2 -8.01 -5.55 -17.35
N HIS A 3 -9.30 -5.22 -17.43
CA HIS A 3 -9.77 -4.03 -18.14
C HIS A 3 -9.28 -2.71 -17.50
N PHE A 4 -9.29 -2.61 -16.16
CA PHE A 4 -8.76 -1.46 -15.45
C PHE A 4 -7.24 -1.31 -15.61
N ILE A 5 -6.48 -2.41 -15.70
CA ILE A 5 -5.04 -2.35 -16.00
C ILE A 5 -4.79 -1.73 -17.38
N ARG A 6 -5.64 -2.05 -18.38
CA ARG A 6 -5.60 -1.39 -19.71
C ARG A 6 -5.99 0.09 -19.66
N ILE A 7 -6.94 0.46 -18.78
CA ILE A 7 -7.27 1.88 -18.51
C ILE A 7 -6.06 2.58 -17.86
N CYS A 8 -5.43 2.01 -16.83
CA CYS A 8 -4.22 2.56 -16.22
C CYS A 8 -3.13 2.80 -17.26
N LYS A 9 -2.85 1.82 -18.14
CA LYS A 9 -1.89 2.04 -19.23
C LYS A 9 -2.30 3.23 -20.11
N LYS A 10 -3.57 3.36 -20.48
CA LYS A 10 -4.03 4.50 -21.30
C LYS A 10 -3.98 5.84 -20.58
N LEU A 11 -4.19 5.88 -19.27
CA LEU A 11 -4.02 7.10 -18.47
C LEU A 11 -2.54 7.50 -18.35
N TYR A 12 -1.64 6.52 -18.25
CA TYR A 12 -0.19 6.73 -18.34
C TYR A 12 0.24 7.21 -19.73
N ASP A 13 -0.24 6.57 -20.81
CA ASP A 13 -0.02 7.00 -22.21
C ASP A 13 -0.51 8.45 -22.49
N PHE A 14 -1.38 9.00 -21.63
CA PHE A 14 -1.90 10.38 -21.71
C PHE A 14 -1.37 11.32 -20.60
N ASN A 15 -0.35 10.92 -19.83
CA ASN A 15 0.21 11.70 -18.72
C ASN A 15 -0.83 12.15 -17.67
N ASN A 16 -1.92 11.39 -17.48
CA ASN A 16 -2.97 11.71 -16.50
C ASN A 16 -2.71 10.97 -15.19
N PHE A 17 -1.81 11.52 -14.37
CA PHE A 17 -1.37 10.92 -13.12
C PHE A 17 -2.44 10.98 -12.02
N HIS A 18 -3.31 12.00 -12.02
CA HIS A 18 -4.42 12.07 -11.08
C HIS A 18 -5.40 10.90 -11.26
N SER A 19 -5.94 10.70 -12.47
CA SER A 19 -6.85 9.57 -12.72
C SER A 19 -6.14 8.23 -12.70
N LEU A 20 -4.86 8.17 -13.10
CA LEU A 20 -4.07 6.94 -13.01
C LEU A 20 -3.90 6.50 -11.54
N PHE A 21 -3.53 7.41 -10.65
CA PHE A 21 -3.43 7.12 -9.23
C PHE A 21 -4.76 6.63 -8.66
N ALA A 22 -5.88 7.29 -9.01
CA ALA A 22 -7.21 6.88 -8.54
C ALA A 22 -7.59 5.44 -8.94
N VAL A 23 -7.20 4.96 -10.13
CA VAL A 23 -7.45 3.56 -10.53
C VAL A 23 -6.41 2.60 -9.90
N VAL A 24 -5.16 3.02 -9.73
CA VAL A 24 -4.12 2.24 -9.04
C VAL A 24 -4.46 2.03 -7.56
N SER A 25 -4.87 3.08 -6.84
CA SER A 25 -5.28 3.03 -5.44
C SER A 25 -6.56 2.21 -5.26
N ALA A 26 -7.55 2.37 -6.14
CA ALA A 26 -8.75 1.52 -6.15
C ALA A 26 -8.41 0.02 -6.35
N LEU A 27 -7.43 -0.32 -7.19
CA LEU A 27 -6.96 -1.71 -7.35
C LEU A 27 -6.10 -2.20 -6.17
N ARG A 28 -5.40 -1.31 -5.46
CA ARG A 28 -4.65 -1.62 -4.22
C ARG A 28 -5.52 -1.60 -2.95
N SER A 29 -6.78 -1.16 -3.03
CA SER A 29 -7.71 -1.09 -1.91
C SER A 29 -7.92 -2.46 -1.24
N ALA A 30 -8.22 -2.46 0.06
CA ALA A 30 -8.36 -3.70 0.85
C ALA A 30 -9.47 -4.64 0.34
N SER A 31 -10.52 -4.09 -0.29
CA SER A 31 -11.62 -4.85 -0.89
C SER A 31 -11.22 -5.53 -2.21
N VAL A 32 -10.34 -4.92 -3.02
CA VAL A 32 -9.93 -5.45 -4.33
C VAL A 32 -8.63 -6.26 -4.26
N TYR A 33 -7.63 -5.80 -3.51
CA TYR A 33 -6.31 -6.44 -3.44
C TYR A 33 -6.37 -7.87 -2.86
N ARG A 34 -7.30 -8.12 -1.93
CA ARG A 34 -7.47 -9.42 -1.26
C ARG A 34 -8.08 -10.53 -2.14
N LEU A 35 -8.57 -10.22 -3.34
CA LEU A 35 -9.27 -11.15 -4.25
C LEU A 35 -8.27 -12.09 -4.96
N SER A 36 -7.57 -12.92 -4.18
CA SER A 36 -6.41 -13.68 -4.65
C SER A 36 -6.71 -14.62 -5.80
N LYS A 37 -7.92 -15.18 -5.89
CA LYS A 37 -8.36 -16.03 -7.02
C LYS A 37 -8.54 -15.17 -8.27
N THR A 38 -9.23 -14.03 -8.16
CA THR A 38 -9.37 -13.07 -9.27
C THR A 38 -8.02 -12.55 -9.75
N TRP A 39 -7.09 -12.21 -8.85
CA TRP A 39 -5.73 -11.79 -9.22
C TRP A 39 -4.90 -12.91 -9.88
N ALA A 40 -5.14 -14.17 -9.54
CA ALA A 40 -4.50 -15.33 -10.17
C ALA A 40 -5.00 -15.62 -11.61
N THR A 41 -6.17 -15.11 -12.00
CA THR A 41 -6.67 -15.22 -13.40
C THR A 41 -5.95 -14.31 -14.40
N LEU A 42 -5.16 -13.34 -13.93
CA LEU A 42 -4.44 -12.40 -14.79
C LEU A 42 -3.23 -13.05 -15.47
N THR A 43 -2.92 -12.63 -16.70
CA THR A 43 -1.66 -13.06 -17.32
C THR A 43 -0.47 -12.44 -16.57
N LYS A 44 0.67 -13.14 -16.55
CA LYS A 44 1.93 -12.61 -15.96
C LYS A 44 2.29 -11.22 -16.50
N ARG A 45 1.98 -10.96 -17.78
CA ARG A 45 2.19 -9.67 -18.47
C ARG A 45 1.29 -8.57 -17.91
N ASP A 46 0.01 -8.84 -17.71
CA ASP A 46 -0.93 -7.85 -17.16
C ASP A 46 -0.55 -7.51 -15.71
N ARG A 47 -0.15 -8.52 -14.93
CA ARG A 47 0.32 -8.34 -13.55
C ARG A 47 1.57 -7.46 -13.51
N GLN A 48 2.62 -7.81 -14.24
CA GLN A 48 3.84 -6.99 -14.39
C GLN A 48 3.56 -5.57 -14.92
N THR A 49 2.54 -5.39 -15.76
CA THR A 49 2.14 -4.07 -16.26
C THR A 49 1.51 -3.24 -15.14
N PHE A 50 0.64 -3.83 -14.32
CA PHE A 50 0.07 -3.18 -13.15
C PHE A 50 1.13 -2.86 -12.09
N ASP A 51 2.00 -3.81 -11.77
CA ASP A 51 3.04 -3.63 -10.75
C ASP A 51 3.98 -2.46 -11.15
N LYS A 52 4.38 -2.37 -12.43
CA LYS A 52 5.15 -1.21 -12.97
C LYS A 52 4.40 0.12 -12.90
N LEU A 53 3.11 0.13 -13.22
CA LEU A 53 2.27 1.33 -13.15
C LEU A 53 2.03 1.78 -11.70
N ALA A 54 2.09 0.85 -10.73
CA ALA A 54 2.00 1.15 -9.31
C ALA A 54 3.33 1.70 -8.74
N GLU A 55 4.48 1.27 -9.26
CA GLU A 55 5.80 1.74 -8.82
C GLU A 55 6.07 3.22 -9.15
N VAL A 56 5.38 3.78 -10.16
CA VAL A 56 5.38 5.25 -10.41
C VAL A 56 4.87 6.02 -9.18
N PHE A 57 4.01 5.40 -8.37
CA PHE A 57 3.39 5.96 -7.16
C PHE A 57 3.96 5.31 -5.88
N SER A 58 5.25 4.93 -5.92
CA SER A 58 6.03 4.59 -4.73
C SER A 58 6.17 5.84 -3.86
N ASP A 59 5.87 5.74 -2.56
CA ASP A 59 5.98 6.82 -1.57
C ASP A 59 7.44 7.06 -1.12
N GLN A 60 8.34 6.14 -1.49
CA GLN A 60 9.78 6.21 -1.27
C GLN A 60 10.38 7.56 -1.70
N ASN A 61 11.32 8.06 -0.89
CA ASN A 61 12.02 9.32 -1.09
C ASN A 61 11.09 10.52 -1.41
N ASN A 62 9.93 10.60 -0.74
CA ASN A 62 8.90 11.62 -0.99
C ASN A 62 8.43 11.60 -2.46
N TRP A 63 7.93 10.44 -2.91
CA TRP A 63 7.36 10.25 -4.25
C TRP A 63 8.35 10.53 -5.39
N GLN A 64 9.63 10.17 -5.21
CA GLN A 64 10.71 10.49 -6.16
C GLN A 64 10.37 10.06 -7.61
N ASN A 65 9.91 8.83 -7.80
CA ASN A 65 9.54 8.28 -9.11
C ASN A 65 8.48 9.15 -9.83
N LEU A 66 7.51 9.70 -9.10
CA LEU A 66 6.46 10.56 -9.64
C LEU A 66 6.98 11.97 -9.94
N ARG A 67 7.84 12.51 -9.06
CA ARG A 67 8.47 13.83 -9.23
C ARG A 67 9.36 13.87 -10.46
N GLU A 68 10.34 12.99 -10.55
CA GLU A 68 11.25 12.88 -11.69
C GLU A 68 10.47 12.70 -13.00
N HIS A 69 9.41 11.90 -12.98
CA HIS A 69 8.59 11.68 -14.15
C HIS A 69 7.81 12.95 -14.56
N VAL A 70 7.13 13.63 -13.62
CA VAL A 70 6.41 14.89 -13.91
C VAL A 70 7.36 16.01 -14.35
N GLU A 71 8.55 16.10 -13.76
CA GLU A 71 9.61 17.06 -14.16
C GLU A 71 10.18 16.75 -15.56
N SER A 72 10.26 15.48 -15.95
CA SER A 72 10.73 15.07 -17.28
C SER A 72 9.72 15.35 -18.42
N LEU A 73 8.44 15.58 -18.10
CA LEU A 73 7.36 15.58 -19.06
C LEU A 73 7.09 16.97 -19.66
N LYS A 74 6.69 16.95 -20.93
CA LYS A 74 6.14 18.11 -21.65
C LYS A 74 4.61 18.00 -21.68
N LEU A 75 3.94 19.13 -21.88
CA LEU A 75 2.48 19.16 -22.04
C LEU A 75 2.03 18.27 -23.22
N PRO A 76 0.85 17.64 -23.15
CA PRO A 76 -0.14 17.73 -22.06
C PRO A 76 0.16 16.77 -20.89
N CYS A 77 -0.21 17.18 -19.68
CA CYS A 77 -0.08 16.41 -18.44
C CYS A 77 -1.16 16.84 -17.43
N ILE A 78 -1.76 15.89 -16.71
CA ILE A 78 -2.65 16.16 -15.57
C ILE A 78 -1.96 15.64 -14.30
N PRO A 79 -1.38 16.53 -13.48
CA PRO A 79 -0.59 16.15 -12.31
C PRO A 79 -1.46 15.56 -11.20
N TYR A 80 -0.86 14.71 -10.36
CA TYR A 80 -1.50 14.26 -9.12
C TYR A 80 -1.53 15.42 -8.10
N LEU A 81 -2.70 16.00 -7.89
CA LEU A 81 -2.87 17.27 -7.17
C LEU A 81 -2.45 17.20 -5.70
N ASP A 82 -2.59 16.05 -5.04
CA ASP A 82 -2.22 15.87 -3.63
C ASP A 82 -0.71 16.07 -3.41
N LEU A 83 0.13 15.71 -4.39
CA LEU A 83 1.57 15.98 -4.36
C LEU A 83 1.85 17.49 -4.40
N VAL A 84 1.13 18.20 -5.27
CA VAL A 84 1.18 19.67 -5.36
C VAL A 84 0.71 20.31 -4.04
N TYR A 85 -0.33 19.75 -3.42
CA TYR A 85 -0.84 20.21 -2.12
C TYR A 85 0.18 19.97 -0.99
N ILE A 86 0.86 18.82 -0.97
CA ILE A 86 1.98 18.56 -0.04
C ILE A 86 3.09 19.61 -0.21
N ASP A 87 3.45 19.93 -1.45
CA ASP A 87 4.49 20.92 -1.76
C ASP A 87 4.07 22.37 -1.43
N MET A 88 2.78 22.69 -1.49
CA MET A 88 2.25 23.98 -1.01
C MET A 88 2.11 24.02 0.52
N ALA A 89 1.87 22.89 1.18
CA ALA A 89 1.70 22.79 2.62
C ALA A 89 3.04 22.74 3.39
N HIS A 90 4.09 22.16 2.82
CA HIS A 90 5.41 22.09 3.47
C HIS A 90 6.00 23.48 3.80
N PRO A 91 5.93 24.50 2.92
CA PRO A 91 6.29 25.89 3.22
C PRO A 91 5.45 26.59 4.31
N LEU A 92 4.40 25.99 4.85
CA LEU A 92 3.65 26.54 6.00
C LEU A 92 4.31 26.22 7.35
N ARG A 93 5.18 25.19 7.41
CA ARG A 93 5.71 24.66 8.69
C ARG A 93 7.07 25.22 9.12
N SER A 94 7.67 26.12 8.34
CA SER A 94 9.06 26.55 8.52
C SER A 94 9.26 27.96 9.11
N SER A 95 8.22 28.60 9.66
CA SER A 95 8.37 29.90 10.33
C SER A 95 7.51 30.01 11.59
N SER A 96 8.17 30.15 12.74
CA SER A 96 7.57 30.63 13.98
C SER A 96 7.66 32.15 14.03
N GLY A 97 6.77 32.86 13.34
CA GLY A 97 6.78 34.32 13.33
C GLY A 97 5.65 34.96 12.53
N VAL A 98 5.18 36.12 13.01
CA VAL A 98 4.20 36.96 12.30
C VAL A 98 4.93 37.75 11.20
N GLY A 99 5.02 37.17 10.01
CA GLY A 99 5.62 37.82 8.84
C GLY A 99 5.73 36.89 7.64
N GLU A 100 5.57 37.42 6.44
CA GLU A 100 5.74 36.65 5.20
C GLU A 100 7.24 36.49 4.87
N ASP A 101 7.78 35.28 5.07
CA ASP A 101 9.12 34.93 4.61
C ASP A 101 9.22 35.06 3.06
N PRO A 102 10.11 35.91 2.53
CA PRO A 102 10.30 36.04 1.08
C PRO A 102 10.73 34.73 0.40
N GLN A 103 11.45 33.83 1.10
CA GLN A 103 11.85 32.55 0.54
C GLN A 103 10.66 31.60 0.38
N ARG A 104 9.78 31.52 1.39
CA ARG A 104 8.48 30.85 1.32
C ARG A 104 7.65 31.37 0.15
N THR A 105 7.51 32.69 0.01
CA THR A 105 6.74 33.29 -1.09
C THR A 105 7.35 32.97 -2.45
N HIS A 106 8.68 33.00 -2.60
CA HIS A 106 9.36 32.60 -3.83
C HIS A 106 9.13 31.11 -4.18
N LYS A 107 9.23 30.20 -3.20
CA LYS A 107 8.94 28.76 -3.37
C LYS A 107 7.49 28.52 -3.80
N MET A 108 6.54 29.17 -3.14
CA MET A 108 5.11 29.10 -3.45
C MET A 108 4.82 29.61 -4.87
N ASN A 109 5.38 30.75 -5.26
CA ASN A 109 5.22 31.31 -6.61
C ASN A 109 5.82 30.40 -7.70
N ASN A 110 6.90 29.68 -7.41
CA ASN A 110 7.44 28.69 -8.34
C ASN A 110 6.48 27.50 -8.54
N ILE A 111 5.87 26.98 -7.46
CA ILE A 111 4.86 25.91 -7.55
C ILE A 111 3.64 26.38 -8.35
N LEU A 112 3.11 27.58 -8.04
CA LEU A 112 1.98 28.16 -8.76
C LEU A 112 2.27 28.35 -10.27
N ARG A 113 3.49 28.74 -10.63
CA ARG A 113 3.94 28.83 -12.04
C ARG A 113 3.98 27.47 -12.73
N ILE A 114 4.41 26.41 -12.04
CA ILE A 114 4.40 25.03 -12.56
C ILE A 114 2.95 24.56 -12.77
N VAL A 115 2.06 24.82 -11.81
CA VAL A 115 0.62 24.48 -11.93
C VAL A 115 -0.03 25.22 -13.09
N ALA A 116 0.23 26.52 -13.26
CA ALA A 116 -0.32 27.32 -14.36
C ALA A 116 0.11 26.77 -15.74
N ASN A 117 1.40 26.41 -15.90
CA ASN A 117 1.91 25.75 -17.11
C ASN A 117 1.19 24.41 -17.36
N LEU A 118 1.03 23.57 -16.35
CA LEU A 118 0.33 22.29 -16.46
C LEU A 118 -1.17 22.47 -16.81
N GLN A 119 -1.80 23.56 -16.39
CA GLN A 119 -3.18 23.91 -16.76
C GLN A 119 -3.36 24.28 -18.25
N GLU A 120 -2.30 24.61 -18.99
CA GLU A 120 -2.38 24.84 -20.44
C GLU A 120 -2.51 23.55 -21.27
N SER A 121 -2.43 22.37 -20.62
CA SER A 121 -2.57 21.05 -21.23
C SER A 121 -3.85 20.87 -22.05
N LYS A 122 -3.69 20.67 -23.36
CA LYS A 122 -4.77 20.41 -24.31
C LYS A 122 -4.67 19.01 -24.89
N TYR A 123 -5.81 18.32 -24.98
CA TYR A 123 -5.92 16.95 -25.48
C TYR A 123 -6.76 16.88 -26.77
N PRO A 124 -6.31 17.47 -27.91
CA PRO A 124 -7.12 17.63 -29.12
C PRO A 124 -7.53 16.31 -29.79
N GLY A 125 -6.80 15.21 -29.53
CA GLY A 125 -7.08 13.88 -30.08
C GLY A 125 -8.12 13.05 -29.31
N LEU A 126 -8.78 13.60 -28.28
CA LEU A 126 -9.76 12.87 -27.47
C LEU A 126 -11.20 13.24 -27.86
N PRO A 127 -11.95 12.36 -28.58
CA PRO A 127 -13.34 12.64 -28.91
C PRO A 127 -14.23 12.58 -27.66
N LEU A 128 -15.06 13.60 -27.47
CA LEU A 128 -16.06 13.60 -26.40
C LEU A 128 -17.20 12.63 -26.75
N LEU A 129 -17.40 11.61 -25.92
CA LEU A 129 -18.48 10.63 -26.05
C LEU A 129 -19.55 10.88 -24.96
N PRO A 130 -20.67 11.57 -25.28
CA PRO A 130 -21.59 12.08 -24.25
C PRO A 130 -22.26 10.99 -23.42
N HIS A 131 -22.47 9.79 -23.98
CA HIS A 131 -23.04 8.66 -23.26
C HIS A 131 -22.07 8.12 -22.20
N ILE A 132 -20.76 8.01 -22.50
CA ILE A 132 -19.75 7.61 -21.51
C ILE A 132 -19.62 8.67 -20.43
N GLN A 133 -19.56 9.96 -20.80
CA GLN A 133 -19.51 11.04 -19.82
C GLN A 133 -20.74 11.07 -18.90
N ARG A 134 -21.94 10.79 -19.42
CA ARG A 134 -23.17 10.70 -18.62
C ARG A 134 -23.13 9.51 -17.66
N TYR A 135 -22.64 8.36 -18.11
CA TYR A 135 -22.46 7.18 -17.26
C TYR A 135 -21.45 7.46 -16.13
N LEU A 136 -20.27 7.99 -16.44
CA LEU A 136 -19.27 8.33 -15.43
C LEU A 136 -19.80 9.38 -14.42
N ARG A 137 -20.54 10.39 -14.90
CA ARG A 137 -21.19 11.40 -14.05
C ARG A 137 -22.45 10.92 -13.30
N SER A 138 -22.97 9.71 -13.57
CA SER A 138 -24.08 9.14 -12.81
C SER A 138 -23.67 8.48 -11.49
N VAL A 139 -22.37 8.17 -11.34
CA VAL A 139 -21.82 7.66 -10.08
C VAL A 139 -21.71 8.85 -9.11
N ARG A 140 -22.56 8.85 -8.07
CA ARG A 140 -22.55 9.90 -7.03
C ARG A 140 -21.52 9.52 -5.97
N TYR A 141 -20.61 10.44 -5.68
CA TYR A 141 -19.73 10.40 -4.51
C TYR A 141 -20.30 11.33 -3.43
N ILE A 142 -20.20 10.93 -2.17
CA ILE A 142 -20.60 11.68 -0.97
C ILE A 142 -19.53 11.37 0.08
N ASP A 143 -18.80 12.39 0.51
CA ASP A 143 -17.57 12.26 1.29
C ASP A 143 -17.84 11.67 2.68
N GLU A 144 -18.91 12.15 3.31
CA GLU A 144 -19.41 11.72 4.62
C GLU A 144 -19.84 10.24 4.65
N LEU A 145 -20.06 9.63 3.47
CA LEU A 145 -20.43 8.22 3.32
C LEU A 145 -19.25 7.31 2.91
N GLN A 146 -18.07 7.84 2.63
CA GLN A 146 -16.92 7.07 2.11
C GLN A 146 -16.65 5.83 2.97
N LYS A 147 -16.54 5.98 4.29
CA LYS A 147 -16.26 4.87 5.21
C LYS A 147 -17.32 3.76 5.13
N PHE A 148 -18.60 4.11 5.08
CA PHE A 148 -19.69 3.12 4.98
C PHE A 148 -19.61 2.35 3.65
N VAL A 149 -19.29 3.05 2.56
CA VAL A 149 -19.08 2.46 1.23
C VAL A 149 -17.86 1.53 1.22
N GLU A 150 -16.74 1.90 1.84
CA GLU A 150 -15.55 1.06 1.97
C GLU A 150 -15.81 -0.20 2.81
N ASP A 151 -16.47 -0.05 3.96
CA ASP A 151 -16.88 -1.16 4.82
C ASP A 151 -17.80 -2.15 4.07
N ASP A 152 -18.76 -1.65 3.29
CA ASP A 152 -19.67 -2.51 2.50
C ASP A 152 -18.99 -3.15 1.27
N GLN A 153 -18.06 -2.46 0.60
CA GLN A 153 -17.20 -3.06 -0.42
C GLN A 153 -16.34 -4.19 0.17
N TYR A 154 -15.81 -4.03 1.38
CA TYR A 154 -15.02 -5.06 2.05
C TYR A 154 -15.89 -6.26 2.46
N LYS A 155 -17.10 -6.03 2.99
CA LYS A 155 -18.10 -7.08 3.26
C LYS A 155 -18.49 -7.83 1.98
N LEU A 156 -18.66 -7.14 0.85
CA LEU A 156 -18.94 -7.76 -0.44
C LEU A 156 -17.76 -8.60 -0.94
N SER A 157 -16.52 -8.09 -0.81
CA SER A 157 -15.30 -8.84 -1.14
C SER A 157 -15.19 -10.14 -0.34
N LEU A 158 -15.48 -10.10 0.97
CA LEU A 158 -15.51 -11.30 1.83
C LEU A 158 -16.59 -12.32 1.41
N ARG A 159 -17.71 -11.88 0.84
CA ARG A 159 -18.76 -12.77 0.31
C ARG A 159 -18.38 -13.40 -1.03
N LEU A 160 -17.72 -12.64 -1.91
CA LEU A 160 -17.32 -13.09 -3.26
C LEU A 160 -16.09 -14.02 -3.23
N GLU A 161 -15.07 -13.67 -2.46
CA GLU A 161 -13.94 -14.53 -2.16
C GLU A 161 -13.77 -14.64 -0.65
N PRO A 162 -14.44 -15.60 0.01
CA PRO A 162 -14.19 -15.92 1.41
C PRO A 162 -12.70 -16.21 1.66
N PRO A 163 -12.16 -15.88 2.84
CA PRO A 163 -10.86 -16.39 3.27
C PRO A 163 -10.82 -17.92 3.11
N SER A 164 -9.68 -18.48 2.73
CA SER A 164 -9.51 -19.93 2.83
C SER A 164 -9.80 -20.34 4.27
N PRO A 165 -10.55 -21.43 4.51
CA PRO A 165 -10.52 -22.04 5.84
C PRO A 165 -9.06 -22.30 6.18
N VAL A 166 -8.60 -21.79 7.33
CA VAL A 166 -7.36 -22.26 7.92
C VAL A 166 -7.50 -23.75 8.16
N SER A 167 -6.48 -24.54 7.85
CA SER A 167 -6.49 -25.98 8.10
C SER A 167 -6.63 -26.21 9.60
N SER A 168 -7.85 -26.55 10.04
CA SER A 168 -8.16 -26.73 11.45
C SER A 168 -7.45 -27.97 11.98
N TRP A 169 -6.24 -27.79 12.49
CA TRP A 169 -5.59 -28.71 13.42
C TRP A 169 -6.20 -28.59 14.84
N CYS A 170 -7.52 -28.52 14.89
CA CYS A 170 -8.29 -28.89 16.08
C CYS A 170 -8.68 -30.35 15.90
N SER A 171 -7.78 -31.26 16.31
CA SER A 171 -7.99 -32.70 16.19
C SER A 171 -8.99 -33.14 17.25
N SER A 172 -10.27 -33.10 16.92
CA SER A 172 -11.37 -33.61 17.74
C SER A 172 -11.27 -35.13 17.89
N LYS A 173 -10.47 -35.59 18.86
CA LYS A 173 -10.58 -36.94 19.38
C LYS A 173 -11.68 -36.99 20.42
N GLU A 174 -12.83 -37.52 20.02
CA GLU A 174 -13.63 -38.30 20.96
C GLU A 174 -12.82 -39.50 21.42
N SER A 175 -12.70 -39.67 22.75
CA SER A 175 -12.35 -40.95 23.36
C SER A 175 -12.89 -40.95 24.79
N VAL A 176 -13.97 -41.70 25.00
CA VAL A 176 -14.53 -41.99 26.33
C VAL A 176 -13.61 -42.99 27.05
N THR A 177 -13.84 -43.16 28.35
CA THR A 177 -13.07 -43.99 29.31
C THR A 177 -11.70 -43.43 29.66
N GLY A 178 -11.48 -43.26 30.96
CA GLY A 178 -10.16 -43.17 31.54
C GLY A 178 -10.00 -44.29 32.55
N ASP A 179 -8.79 -44.84 32.62
CA ASP A 179 -8.21 -45.29 33.88
C ASP A 179 -6.71 -44.90 33.86
N SER A 180 -6.10 -44.83 35.04
CA SER A 180 -4.78 -44.21 35.25
C SER A 180 -3.87 -45.16 36.02
N SER A 181 -2.93 -45.82 35.34
CA SER A 181 -1.87 -46.61 35.98
C SER A 181 -0.54 -46.62 35.23
N LEU A 182 0.42 -45.88 35.79
CA LEU A 182 1.78 -46.31 36.11
C LEU A 182 2.47 -47.37 35.19
N MET A 183 3.54 -46.98 34.49
CA MET A 183 4.91 -47.19 35.01
C MET A 183 6.00 -46.56 34.12
N SER A 184 7.24 -46.56 34.62
CA SER A 184 8.42 -45.97 33.96
C SER A 184 9.22 -47.00 33.15
N LEU A 185 10.11 -46.52 32.26
CA LEU A 185 11.57 -46.66 32.41
C LEU A 185 12.32 -45.97 31.25
N SER A 186 13.48 -45.39 31.58
CA SER A 186 14.43 -44.86 30.59
C SER A 186 15.42 -45.95 30.16
N LEU A 187 15.96 -45.86 28.95
CA LEU A 187 17.34 -46.30 28.64
C LEU A 187 17.83 -45.69 27.31
N SER A 188 19.15 -45.53 27.18
CA SER A 188 19.82 -45.11 25.94
C SER A 188 21.20 -45.76 25.84
N PRO A 189 21.64 -46.17 24.64
CA PRO A 189 23.06 -46.40 24.36
C PRO A 189 23.63 -45.34 23.39
N ALA A 190 24.94 -45.11 23.50
CA ALA A 190 25.76 -44.36 22.53
C ALA A 190 26.43 -45.35 21.54
N LYS A 191 27.46 -45.07 20.70
CA LYS A 191 28.51 -44.02 20.65
C LYS A 191 29.27 -44.12 19.30
N LEU A 192 30.38 -43.36 19.18
CA LEU A 192 31.49 -43.45 18.18
C LEU A 192 31.30 -42.71 16.83
N ARG A 193 32.36 -42.20 16.15
CA ARG A 193 33.69 -41.65 16.58
C ARG A 193 34.35 -40.94 15.36
N GLY A 194 35.08 -39.84 15.56
CA GLY A 194 35.95 -39.21 14.54
C GLY A 194 36.43 -37.82 14.98
N SER A 195 37.70 -37.47 14.79
CA SER A 195 38.28 -36.25 15.40
C SER A 195 39.60 -35.78 14.75
N SER A 196 39.72 -34.47 14.46
CA SER A 196 40.98 -33.71 14.37
C SER A 196 40.74 -32.18 14.40
N ALA A 197 41.74 -31.42 14.87
CA ALA A 197 41.77 -29.97 15.13
C ALA A 197 43.27 -29.55 15.27
N PRO A 198 43.71 -28.32 15.66
CA PRO A 198 43.04 -27.02 15.94
C PRO A 198 43.31 -25.99 14.80
N SER A 199 43.24 -24.65 14.89
CA SER A 199 43.13 -23.63 15.97
C SER A 199 42.39 -22.36 15.39
N SER A 200 42.25 -21.18 16.00
CA SER A 200 42.88 -20.53 17.17
C SER A 200 41.89 -19.69 18.02
N VAL A 201 42.26 -18.47 18.46
CA VAL A 201 41.63 -17.66 19.54
C VAL A 201 42.00 -16.17 19.42
N PRO A 202 41.39 -15.22 20.18
CA PRO A 202 40.05 -15.17 20.82
C PRO A 202 39.32 -13.80 20.65
N SER A 203 38.08 -13.64 21.17
CA SER A 203 37.67 -12.44 21.95
C SER A 203 36.25 -12.50 22.59
N THR A 204 36.21 -12.19 23.89
CA THR A 204 35.18 -11.55 24.73
C THR A 204 33.71 -11.37 24.30
N GLY A 205 32.81 -11.63 25.26
CA GLY A 205 31.58 -10.83 25.47
C GLY A 205 30.26 -11.62 25.38
N GLY A 206 29.49 -11.67 26.47
CA GLY A 206 28.18 -12.33 26.48
C GLY A 206 27.13 -11.60 27.31
N SER A 207 25.86 -11.73 26.92
CA SER A 207 24.68 -11.44 27.76
C SER A 207 23.44 -12.19 27.24
N SER A 208 22.44 -12.35 28.09
CA SER A 208 21.30 -13.27 27.96
C SER A 208 20.25 -12.89 26.90
N THR A 209 19.55 -13.91 26.38
CA THR A 209 18.50 -13.77 25.36
C THR A 209 17.10 -13.58 25.98
N GLY A 210 16.54 -12.37 25.85
CA GLY A 210 15.15 -12.08 26.17
C GLY A 210 14.20 -12.45 25.03
N LYS A 211 13.16 -13.26 25.31
CA LYS A 211 12.12 -13.60 24.31
C LYS A 211 11.15 -12.44 24.10
N PHE A 212 10.97 -11.99 22.86
CA PHE A 212 9.98 -10.98 22.49
C PHE A 212 8.57 -11.59 22.45
N VAL A 213 7.58 -10.90 23.05
CA VAL A 213 6.16 -11.30 23.06
C VAL A 213 5.30 -10.10 22.63
N PRO A 214 4.60 -10.16 21.48
CA PRO A 214 3.73 -9.07 21.04
C PRO A 214 2.46 -8.95 21.91
N GLY A 215 2.34 -7.84 22.64
CA GLY A 215 1.13 -7.49 23.40
C GLY A 215 0.31 -6.39 22.72
N HIS A 216 -1.03 -6.50 22.75
CA HIS A 216 -1.93 -5.46 22.21
C HIS A 216 -1.77 -4.13 22.97
N ARG A 217 -1.29 -3.10 22.27
CA ARG A 217 -1.15 -1.75 22.82
C ARG A 217 -2.52 -1.05 22.87
N LYS A 218 -3.15 -1.01 24.05
CA LYS A 218 -4.35 -0.19 24.31
C LYS A 218 -3.95 1.28 24.46
N SER A 219 -4.68 2.18 23.82
CA SER A 219 -4.50 3.63 23.92
C SER A 219 -5.26 4.21 25.12
N SER A 220 -4.56 4.84 26.05
CA SER A 220 -5.16 5.64 27.14
C SER A 220 -5.25 7.11 26.73
N SER A 221 -6.46 7.67 26.69
CA SER A 221 -6.67 9.11 26.56
C SER A 221 -6.41 9.82 27.89
N LEU A 222 -5.52 10.81 27.90
CA LEU A 222 -5.40 11.73 29.04
C LEU A 222 -6.53 12.76 28.96
N GLY A 223 -7.44 12.74 29.93
CA GLY A 223 -8.47 13.76 30.08
C GLY A 223 -7.90 15.04 30.69
N SER A 224 -8.38 16.19 30.21
CA SER A 224 -8.00 17.51 30.75
C SER A 224 -8.54 17.73 32.17
N LYS A 225 -7.80 18.54 32.93
CA LYS A 225 -8.27 19.32 34.09
C LYS A 225 -7.85 20.76 33.87
#